data_AF-A0A3B8ND11-F1
#
_entry.id   AF-A0A3B8ND11-F1
#
_cell.length_a   1.000
_cell.length_b   1.000
_cell.length_c   1.000
_cell.angle_alpha   90.00
_cell.angle_beta   90.00
_cell.angle_gamma   90.00
#
_symmetry.space_group_name_H-M   'P 1'
#
loop_
_entity.id
_entity.type
_entity.pdbx_description
1 polymer ?
#
loop_
_entity_poly.entity_id
_entity_poly.type
_entity_poly.pdbx_seq_one_letter_code
_entity_poly.pdbx_strand_id
1 'polypeptide(L)'
;MLEVWQSLDPAHHAQGFERVVWFFRNLYARFQFYPVFKWHTPDEYLQEMKGFIIGASRGEDFGTYDIMMSNASQDLALTGQACSAFAAWGEATVDGHLYLGRNLDHSGMIPMAEFQYLAFYNPDQGYPFAVHNYPSHLGTMSGMNSEGIVITSNYSIAVSHETTIFGLP
;
A
#
# COMPACT_ATOMS: atom_id res chain seq x y z
N MET A 1 -7.48 -6.89 -16.20
CA MET A 1 -6.84 -6.82 -14.87
C MET A 1 -5.71 -7.84 -14.74
N LEU A 2 -5.96 -9.15 -14.94
CA LEU A 2 -4.91 -10.19 -14.87
C LEU A 2 -3.72 -9.94 -15.82
N GLU A 3 -3.97 -9.57 -17.08
CA GLU A 3 -2.92 -9.28 -18.07
C GLU A 3 -2.08 -8.05 -17.69
N VAL A 4 -2.69 -7.03 -17.07
CA VAL A 4 -1.99 -5.85 -16.57
C VAL A 4 -1.07 -6.25 -15.42
N TRP A 5 -1.56 -7.05 -14.46
CA TRP A 5 -0.74 -7.60 -13.38
C TRP A 5 0.44 -8.43 -13.89
N GLN A 6 0.20 -9.31 -14.87
CA GLN A 6 1.26 -10.11 -15.48
C GLN A 6 2.30 -9.25 -16.22
N SER A 7 1.87 -8.15 -16.84
CA SER A 7 2.78 -7.22 -17.52
C SER A 7 3.68 -6.46 -16.53
N LEU A 8 3.23 -6.27 -15.29
CA LEU A 8 3.96 -5.56 -14.23
C LEU A 8 4.84 -6.50 -13.39
N ASP A 9 4.60 -7.82 -13.42
CA ASP A 9 5.38 -8.80 -12.67
C ASP A 9 6.77 -9.03 -13.32
N PRO A 10 7.87 -8.60 -12.67
CA PRO A 10 9.20 -8.76 -13.25
C PRO A 10 9.63 -10.24 -13.33
N ALA A 11 9.03 -11.14 -12.55
CA ALA A 11 9.30 -12.57 -12.62
C ALA A 11 8.79 -13.18 -13.94
N HIS A 12 7.74 -12.61 -14.53
CA HIS A 12 7.19 -13.08 -15.82
C HIS A 12 8.10 -12.75 -17.00
N HIS A 13 8.88 -11.67 -16.91
CA HIS A 13 9.83 -11.24 -17.94
C HIS A 13 11.24 -11.80 -17.74
N ALA A 14 11.51 -12.44 -16.60
CA ALA A 14 12.81 -12.98 -16.26
C ALA A 14 13.19 -14.21 -17.10
N GLN A 15 14.41 -14.22 -17.64
CA GLN A 15 14.95 -15.32 -18.45
C GLN A 15 16.24 -15.89 -17.85
N GLY A 16 16.52 -17.16 -18.12
CA GLY A 16 17.74 -17.83 -17.66
C GLY A 16 17.90 -17.82 -16.14
N PHE A 17 19.06 -17.39 -15.65
CA PHE A 17 19.38 -17.37 -14.23
C PHE A 17 18.50 -16.42 -13.41
N GLU A 18 18.05 -15.30 -14.00
CA GLU A 18 17.14 -14.36 -13.33
C GLU A 18 15.82 -15.01 -12.91
N ARG A 19 15.32 -15.97 -13.69
CA ARG A 19 14.11 -16.73 -13.34
C ARG A 19 14.33 -17.57 -12.07
N VAL A 20 15.54 -18.11 -11.89
CA VAL A 20 15.92 -18.85 -10.69
C VAL A 20 16.01 -17.91 -9.49
N VAL A 21 16.59 -16.71 -9.67
CA VAL A 21 16.62 -15.67 -8.62
C VAL A 21 15.20 -15.29 -8.18
N TRP A 22 14.31 -15.00 -9.13
CA TRP A 22 12.91 -14.70 -8.83
C TRP A 22 12.17 -15.84 -8.15
N PHE A 23 12.42 -17.08 -8.55
CA PHE A 23 11.89 -18.25 -7.86
C PHE A 23 12.28 -18.26 -6.38
N PHE A 24 13.56 -18.06 -6.05
CA PHE A 24 14.02 -18.03 -4.67
C PHE A 24 13.49 -16.82 -3.89
N ARG A 25 13.36 -15.64 -4.53
CA ARG A 25 12.73 -14.46 -3.92
C ARG A 25 11.28 -14.73 -3.55
N ASN A 26 10.52 -15.31 -4.47
CA ASN A 26 9.13 -15.68 -4.24
C ASN A 26 9.00 -16.77 -3.15
N LEU A 27 9.92 -17.72 -3.12
CA LEU A 27 10.00 -18.74 -2.06
C LEU A 27 10.22 -18.07 -0.70
N TYR A 28 11.21 -17.18 -0.59
CA TYR A 28 11.50 -16.44 0.63
C TYR A 28 10.30 -15.58 1.07
N ALA A 29 9.66 -14.85 0.15
CA ALA A 29 8.50 -14.04 0.45
C ALA A 29 7.34 -14.88 1.01
N ARG A 30 7.10 -16.07 0.45
CA ARG A 30 6.02 -16.97 0.89
C ARG A 30 6.29 -17.64 2.22
N PHE A 31 7.53 -18.04 2.49
CA PHE A 31 7.86 -18.87 3.65
C PHE A 31 8.48 -18.10 4.82
N GLN A 32 8.96 -16.88 4.62
CA GLN A 32 9.55 -16.05 5.68
C GLN A 32 8.78 -14.74 5.85
N PHE A 33 8.71 -13.93 4.80
CA PHE A 33 8.12 -12.59 4.91
C PHE A 33 6.63 -12.63 5.24
N TYR A 34 5.82 -13.32 4.43
CA TYR A 34 4.37 -13.36 4.62
C TYR A 34 3.94 -13.93 5.98
N PRO A 35 4.48 -15.06 6.48
CA PRO A 35 4.12 -15.56 7.80
C PRO A 35 4.44 -14.57 8.93
N VAL A 36 5.61 -13.92 8.87
CA VAL A 36 6.01 -12.94 9.89
C VAL A 36 5.14 -11.68 9.80
N PHE A 37 4.93 -11.15 8.58
CA PHE A 37 4.08 -9.99 8.37
C PHE A 37 2.64 -10.27 8.86
N LYS A 38 2.08 -11.42 8.49
CA LYS A 38 0.76 -11.86 8.96
C LYS A 38 0.68 -11.97 10.49
N TRP A 39 1.73 -12.47 11.14
CA TRP A 39 1.79 -12.58 12.60
C TRP A 39 1.73 -11.21 13.29
N HIS A 40 2.34 -10.19 12.70
CA HIS A 40 2.37 -8.84 13.28
C HIS A 40 1.17 -7.98 12.87
N THR A 41 0.35 -8.44 11.92
CA THR A 41 -0.82 -7.71 11.45
C THR A 41 -2.01 -7.99 12.37
N PRO A 42 -2.64 -6.96 12.97
CA PRO A 42 -3.87 -7.11 13.74
C PRO A 42 -4.98 -7.85 12.97
N ASP A 43 -5.75 -8.65 13.69
CA ASP A 43 -6.82 -9.48 13.12
C ASP A 43 -7.88 -8.64 12.38
N GLU A 44 -8.15 -7.42 12.82
CA GLU A 44 -9.07 -6.49 12.17
C GLU A 44 -8.66 -6.18 10.72
N TYR A 45 -7.37 -5.96 10.46
CA TYR A 45 -6.89 -5.70 9.10
C TYR A 45 -6.88 -6.97 8.25
N LEU A 46 -6.61 -8.14 8.87
CA LEU A 46 -6.75 -9.42 8.17
C LEU A 46 -8.21 -9.70 7.78
N GLN A 47 -9.17 -9.32 8.62
CA GLN A 47 -10.60 -9.41 8.32
C GLN A 47 -11.01 -8.44 7.22
N GLU A 48 -10.53 -7.20 7.27
CA GLU A 48 -10.74 -6.21 6.20
C GLU A 48 -10.22 -6.73 4.86
N MET A 49 -8.98 -7.24 4.81
CA MET A 49 -8.41 -7.82 3.60
C MET A 49 -9.26 -8.95 3.04
N LYS A 50 -9.75 -9.85 3.90
CA LYS A 50 -10.66 -10.93 3.49
C LYS A 50 -12.00 -10.39 2.96
N GLY A 51 -12.57 -9.41 3.64
CA GLY A 51 -13.82 -8.76 3.21
C GLY A 51 -13.67 -8.11 1.85
N PHE A 52 -12.57 -7.40 1.63
CA PHE A 52 -12.21 -6.83 0.34
C PHE A 52 -12.07 -7.90 -0.74
N ILE A 53 -11.34 -8.99 -0.46
CA ILE A 53 -11.15 -10.11 -1.40
C ILE A 53 -12.50 -10.67 -1.84
N ILE A 54 -13.32 -11.08 -0.87
CA ILE A 54 -14.63 -11.70 -1.14
C ILE A 54 -15.55 -10.73 -1.88
N GLY A 55 -15.56 -9.45 -1.49
CA GLY A 55 -16.36 -8.41 -2.13
C GLY A 55 -15.94 -8.14 -3.58
N ALA A 56 -14.64 -7.97 -3.81
CA ALA A 56 -14.08 -7.67 -5.13
C ALA A 56 -14.15 -8.88 -6.08
N SER A 57 -13.99 -10.10 -5.55
CA SER A 57 -14.01 -11.35 -6.32
C SER A 57 -15.41 -11.90 -6.57
N ARG A 58 -16.45 -11.30 -5.96
CA ARG A 58 -17.85 -11.80 -6.00
C ARG A 58 -18.03 -13.16 -5.32
N GLY A 59 -17.33 -13.38 -4.21
CA GLY A 59 -17.55 -14.54 -3.33
C GLY A 59 -16.40 -15.55 -3.27
N GLU A 60 -15.31 -15.34 -4.03
CA GLU A 60 -14.14 -16.21 -3.97
C GLU A 60 -13.17 -15.77 -2.87
N ASP A 61 -12.55 -16.75 -2.20
CA ASP A 61 -11.50 -16.55 -1.21
C ASP A 61 -10.20 -17.22 -1.70
N PHE A 62 -9.26 -16.40 -2.18
CA PHE A 62 -7.92 -16.83 -2.57
C PHE A 62 -6.85 -16.51 -1.52
N GLY A 63 -7.26 -16.14 -0.29
CA GLY A 63 -6.37 -15.81 0.81
C GLY A 63 -5.73 -14.43 0.71
N THR A 64 -5.07 -14.00 1.80
CA THR A 64 -4.58 -12.62 1.95
C THR A 64 -3.21 -12.36 1.36
N TYR A 65 -2.51 -13.38 0.84
CA TYR A 65 -1.11 -13.26 0.42
C TYR A 65 -0.89 -12.11 -0.58
N ASP A 66 -1.62 -12.10 -1.70
CA ASP A 66 -1.40 -11.10 -2.75
C ASP A 66 -1.76 -9.68 -2.29
N ILE A 67 -2.82 -9.53 -1.50
CA ILE A 67 -3.22 -8.25 -0.91
C ILE A 67 -2.19 -7.76 0.12
N MET A 68 -1.64 -8.65 0.94
CA MET A 68 -0.59 -8.30 1.89
C MET A 68 0.70 -7.89 1.16
N MET A 69 1.13 -8.66 0.15
CA MET A 69 2.29 -8.29 -0.66
C MET A 69 2.08 -6.97 -1.40
N SER A 70 0.86 -6.69 -1.88
CA SER A 70 0.52 -5.40 -2.49
C SER A 70 0.64 -4.26 -1.48
N ASN A 71 0.19 -4.42 -0.24
CA ASN A 71 0.32 -3.38 0.78
C ASN A 71 1.77 -3.14 1.21
N ALA A 72 2.57 -4.20 1.29
CA ALA A 72 3.99 -4.11 1.63
C ALA A 72 4.89 -3.75 0.43
N SER A 73 4.35 -3.57 -0.78
CA SER A 73 5.17 -3.34 -1.97
C SER A 73 6.00 -2.06 -1.86
N GLN A 74 5.49 -1.10 -1.08
CA GLN A 74 6.09 0.19 -0.80
C GLN A 74 7.33 0.05 0.09
N ASP A 75 7.23 -0.75 1.15
CA ASP A 75 8.31 -1.01 2.11
C ASP A 75 9.39 -1.94 1.55
N LEU A 76 9.00 -2.83 0.62
CA LEU A 76 9.93 -3.72 -0.06
C LEU A 76 10.75 -3.04 -1.16
N ALA A 77 10.61 -1.71 -1.32
CA ALA A 77 11.29 -0.90 -2.33
C ALA A 77 11.16 -1.50 -3.75
N LEU A 78 10.02 -2.15 -4.04
CA LEU A 78 9.74 -2.72 -5.37
C LEU A 78 9.49 -1.62 -6.42
N THR A 79 9.51 -0.36 -5.98
CA THR A 79 8.99 0.80 -6.67
C THR A 79 9.96 1.97 -6.50
N GLY A 80 10.47 2.52 -7.61
CA GLY A 80 11.23 3.78 -7.57
C GLY A 80 10.27 4.93 -7.33
N GLN A 81 10.43 5.67 -6.24
CA GLN A 81 9.39 6.62 -5.78
C GLN A 81 9.96 7.96 -5.38
N ALA A 82 9.34 8.99 -5.95
CA ALA A 82 9.45 10.36 -5.50
C ALA A 82 8.05 10.75 -4.99
N CYS A 83 7.95 11.17 -3.74
CA CYS A 83 6.73 11.77 -3.23
C CYS A 83 7.05 13.20 -2.85
N SER A 84 6.15 14.11 -3.18
CA SER A 84 6.22 15.50 -2.74
C SER A 84 4.97 15.82 -1.94
N ALA A 85 5.15 16.43 -0.77
CA ALA A 85 4.03 16.90 0.04
C ALA A 85 4.36 18.30 0.58
N PHE A 86 3.34 19.12 0.79
CA PHE A 86 3.48 20.43 1.42
C PHE A 86 2.34 20.65 2.42
N ALA A 87 2.64 21.44 3.46
CA ALA A 87 1.69 21.94 4.42
C ALA A 87 1.93 23.45 4.61
N ALA A 88 0.87 24.25 4.55
CA ALA A 88 0.91 25.69 4.84
C ALA A 88 -0.29 26.07 5.70
N TRP A 89 -0.11 26.94 6.68
CA TRP A 89 -1.17 27.42 7.58
C TRP A 89 -0.83 28.80 8.16
N GLY A 90 -1.79 29.43 8.85
CA GLY A 90 -1.59 30.72 9.49
C GLY A 90 -1.29 31.80 8.46
N GLU A 91 -0.25 32.61 8.70
CA GLU A 91 0.15 33.71 7.80
C GLU A 91 0.61 33.24 6.40
N ALA A 92 0.89 31.95 6.22
CA ALA A 92 1.23 31.38 4.92
C ALA A 92 0.00 31.13 4.02
N THR A 93 -1.22 31.35 4.53
CA THR A 93 -2.50 31.10 3.85
C THR A 93 -3.42 32.32 3.92
N VAL A 94 -4.30 32.49 2.93
CA VAL A 94 -5.15 33.69 2.81
C VAL A 94 -6.22 33.81 3.90
N ASP A 95 -6.56 32.70 4.54
CA ASP A 95 -7.65 32.54 5.51
C ASP A 95 -7.16 31.97 6.86
N GLY A 96 -5.86 31.68 6.99
CA GLY A 96 -5.27 31.05 8.17
C GLY A 96 -5.50 29.54 8.28
N HIS A 97 -6.23 28.92 7.34
CA HIS A 97 -6.54 27.49 7.37
C HIS A 97 -5.35 26.62 6.94
N LEU A 98 -5.37 25.34 7.30
CA LEU A 98 -4.36 24.38 6.85
C LEU A 98 -4.64 23.99 5.39
N TYR A 99 -3.68 24.27 4.51
CA TYR A 99 -3.61 23.71 3.16
C TYR A 99 -2.57 22.61 3.15
N LEU A 100 -3.02 21.38 2.88
CA LEU A 100 -2.16 20.21 2.71
C LEU A 100 -2.33 19.68 1.29
N GLY A 101 -1.22 19.44 0.60
CA GLY A 101 -1.23 18.85 -0.73
C GLY A 101 -0.11 17.84 -0.91
N ARG A 102 -0.35 16.85 -1.77
CA ARG A 102 0.60 15.78 -2.07
C ARG A 102 0.54 15.40 -3.55
N ASN A 103 1.71 15.16 -4.12
CA ASN A 103 1.89 14.36 -5.32
C ASN A 103 2.47 13.00 -4.94
N LEU A 104 1.82 11.94 -5.39
CA LEU A 104 2.29 10.56 -5.26
C LEU A 104 2.81 10.10 -6.62
N ASP A 105 4.12 10.22 -6.83
CA ASP A 105 4.73 9.88 -8.11
C ASP A 105 5.20 8.43 -8.09
N HIS A 106 4.56 7.60 -8.92
CA HIS A 106 4.98 6.23 -9.08
C HIS A 106 4.86 5.76 -10.54
N SER A 107 6.02 5.60 -11.18
CA SER A 107 6.14 5.21 -12.58
C SER A 107 5.52 3.83 -12.88
N GLY A 108 5.61 2.89 -11.93
CA GLY A 108 4.98 1.56 -12.03
C GLY A 108 3.46 1.57 -11.86
N MET A 109 2.88 2.66 -11.35
CA MET A 109 1.44 2.81 -11.11
C MET A 109 0.74 3.79 -12.05
N ILE A 110 1.42 4.32 -13.07
CA ILE A 110 0.75 5.14 -14.10
C ILE A 110 -0.45 4.40 -14.72
N PRO A 111 -0.34 3.11 -15.10
CA PRO A 111 -1.50 2.36 -15.60
C PRO A 111 -2.56 2.08 -14.51
N MET A 112 -2.18 2.12 -13.24
CA MET A 112 -3.09 1.92 -12.10
C MET A 112 -3.79 3.21 -11.66
N ALA A 113 -3.30 4.38 -12.08
CA ALA A 113 -3.83 5.68 -11.67
C ALA A 113 -5.28 5.86 -12.11
N GLU A 114 -5.71 5.28 -13.23
CA GLU A 114 -7.11 5.33 -13.68
C GLU A 114 -8.06 4.50 -12.80
N PHE A 115 -7.52 3.56 -12.01
CA PHE A 115 -8.27 2.68 -11.11
C PHE A 115 -8.16 3.09 -9.64
N GLN A 116 -7.63 4.29 -9.37
CA GLN A 116 -7.62 4.86 -8.03
C GLN A 116 -9.04 4.95 -7.46
N TYR A 117 -9.18 4.78 -6.14
CA TYR A 117 -10.46 4.85 -5.47
C TYR A 117 -10.37 5.60 -4.15
N LEU A 118 -11.53 6.08 -3.71
CA LEU A 118 -11.73 6.64 -2.38
C LEU A 118 -12.49 5.61 -1.55
N ALA A 119 -11.92 5.19 -0.44
CA ALA A 119 -12.59 4.31 0.51
C ALA A 119 -13.02 5.12 1.74
N PHE A 120 -14.27 4.92 2.16
CA PHE A 120 -14.85 5.55 3.34
C PHE A 120 -14.99 4.49 4.43
N TYR A 121 -14.37 4.78 5.56
CA TYR A 121 -14.32 3.91 6.72
C TYR A 121 -15.24 4.46 7.80
N ASN A 122 -16.11 3.60 8.32
CA ASN A 122 -16.94 3.89 9.48
C ASN A 122 -16.63 2.85 10.56
N PRO A 123 -15.54 3.05 11.34
CA PRO A 123 -15.10 2.08 12.32
C PRO A 123 -16.03 2.02 13.54
N ASP A 124 -16.05 0.90 14.24
CA ASP A 124 -16.82 0.74 15.49
C ASP A 124 -16.30 1.64 16.62
N GLN A 125 -15.01 1.98 16.57
CA GLN A 125 -14.34 2.90 17.49
C GLN A 125 -13.49 3.92 16.74
N GLY A 126 -13.48 5.17 17.22
CA GLY A 126 -12.76 6.27 16.59
C GLY A 126 -13.63 7.10 15.65
N TYR A 127 -12.98 7.80 14.73
CA TYR A 127 -13.63 8.75 13.83
C TYR A 127 -13.75 8.18 12.43
N PRO A 128 -14.88 8.37 11.74
CA PRO A 128 -14.99 8.06 10.31
C PRO A 128 -13.91 8.78 9.51
N PHE A 129 -13.37 8.11 8.52
CA PHE A 129 -12.29 8.65 7.71
C PHE A 129 -12.38 8.20 6.26
N ALA A 130 -11.79 9.00 5.38
CA ALA A 130 -11.70 8.71 3.96
C ALA A 130 -10.23 8.59 3.55
N VAL A 131 -9.92 7.61 2.73
CA VAL A 131 -8.57 7.36 2.23
C VAL A 131 -8.57 7.21 0.72
N HIS A 132 -7.60 7.85 0.10
CA HIS A 132 -7.29 7.66 -1.30
C HIS A 132 -6.32 6.49 -1.46
N ASN A 133 -6.69 5.51 -2.27
CA ASN A 133 -5.93 4.29 -2.51
C ASN A 133 -5.98 3.88 -3.99
N TYR A 134 -5.24 2.83 -4.31
CA TYR A 134 -5.19 2.20 -5.63
C TYR A 134 -5.55 0.73 -5.50
N PRO A 135 -5.81 0.01 -6.61
CA PRO A 135 -6.19 -1.39 -6.56
C PRO A 135 -5.27 -2.21 -5.65
N SER A 136 -5.88 -3.14 -4.91
CA SER A 136 -5.25 -4.06 -3.96
C SER A 136 -4.46 -3.43 -2.79
N HIS A 137 -4.50 -2.10 -2.61
CA HIS A 137 -3.95 -1.43 -1.42
C HIS A 137 -5.04 -1.12 -0.40
N LEU A 138 -4.89 -1.68 0.80
CA LEU A 138 -5.81 -1.54 1.93
C LEU A 138 -5.02 -0.99 3.11
N GLY A 139 -5.26 0.28 3.43
CA GLY A 139 -4.46 1.05 4.37
C GLY A 139 -4.62 2.54 4.12
N THR A 140 -3.77 3.34 4.75
CA THR A 140 -3.84 4.80 4.63
C THR A 140 -2.51 5.38 4.14
N MET A 141 -2.46 5.79 2.87
CA MET A 141 -1.34 6.59 2.36
C MET A 141 -1.64 8.08 2.43
N SER A 142 -2.86 8.45 2.02
CA SER A 142 -3.38 9.80 2.08
C SER A 142 -4.85 9.74 2.46
N GLY A 143 -5.22 10.52 3.46
CA GLY A 143 -6.59 10.50 3.96
C GLY A 143 -6.88 11.59 4.97
N MET A 144 -8.16 11.70 5.31
CA MET A 144 -8.63 12.62 6.34
C MET A 144 -9.76 12.00 7.15
N ASN A 145 -9.84 12.34 8.43
CA ASN A 145 -10.95 11.94 9.29
C ASN A 145 -11.98 13.07 9.48
N SER A 146 -13.11 12.76 10.14
CA SER A 146 -14.18 13.71 10.42
C SER A 146 -13.76 14.88 11.31
N GLU A 147 -12.69 14.72 12.10
CA GLU A 147 -12.17 15.76 13.00
C GLU A 147 -11.17 16.70 12.30
N GLY A 148 -10.96 16.54 10.98
CA GLY A 148 -10.05 17.38 10.21
C GLY A 148 -8.58 17.01 10.37
N ILE A 149 -8.26 15.84 10.93
CA ILE A 149 -6.90 15.29 10.91
C ILE A 149 -6.64 14.75 9.52
N VAL A 150 -5.56 15.21 8.88
CA VAL A 150 -5.15 14.80 7.54
C VAL A 150 -3.76 14.15 7.62
N ILE A 151 -3.58 13.06 6.90
CA ILE A 151 -2.30 12.34 6.80
C ILE A 151 -1.84 12.26 5.34
N THR A 152 -0.54 12.44 5.14
CA THR A 152 0.17 12.16 3.89
C THR A 152 1.51 11.51 4.23
N SER A 153 1.77 10.32 3.70
CA SER A 153 3.02 9.60 3.95
C SER A 153 3.99 9.77 2.79
N ASN A 154 5.26 10.09 3.07
CA ASN A 154 6.32 10.12 2.07
C ASN A 154 7.36 9.04 2.36
N TYR A 155 8.06 8.61 1.32
CA TYR A 155 9.15 7.66 1.45
C TYR A 155 10.33 8.26 2.21
N SER A 156 10.90 7.45 3.09
CA SER A 156 12.20 7.68 3.70
C SER A 156 13.05 6.46 3.45
N ILE A 157 14.31 6.66 3.05
CA ILE A 157 15.25 5.56 2.89
C ILE A 157 15.77 5.21 4.28
N ALA A 158 15.31 4.07 4.81
CA ALA A 158 15.82 3.52 6.06
C ALA A 158 17.29 3.12 5.91
N VAL A 159 18.05 3.23 7.00
CA VAL A 159 19.43 2.73 7.03
C VAL A 159 19.36 1.20 7.07
N SER A 160 20.17 0.50 6.28
CA SER A 160 20.04 -0.95 6.05
C SER A 160 20.15 -1.83 7.30
N HIS A 161 20.71 -1.32 8.41
CA HIS A 161 20.79 -2.06 9.67
C HIS A 161 19.57 -1.84 10.58
N GLU A 162 18.69 -0.91 10.22
CA GLU A 162 17.42 -0.61 10.92
C GLU A 162 16.21 -1.25 10.22
N THR A 163 16.39 -1.78 9.00
CA THR A 163 15.33 -2.49 8.28
C THR A 163 15.10 -3.87 8.89
N THR A 164 13.84 -4.20 9.18
CA THR A 164 13.44 -5.48 9.74
C THR A 164 12.20 -6.01 9.03
N ILE A 165 12.08 -7.33 8.92
CA ILE A 165 10.85 -7.99 8.50
C ILE A 165 9.94 -8.31 9.69
N PHE A 166 10.41 -8.09 10.92
CA PHE A 166 9.70 -8.37 12.17
C PHE A 166 8.97 -7.13 12.68
N GLY A 167 8.03 -6.62 11.89
CA GLY A 167 7.29 -5.40 12.21
C GLY A 167 6.07 -5.23 11.32
N LEU A 168 5.37 -4.12 11.53
CA LEU A 168 4.36 -3.63 10.60
C LEU A 168 5.08 -2.90 9.45
N PRO A 169 4.75 -3.18 8.19
CA PRO A 169 5.02 -2.26 7.09
C PRO A 169 4.21 -0.97 7.27
#